data_AF-A0A1Y4CRR7-F1
#
_entry.id   AF-A0A1Y4CRR7-F1
#
_cell.length_a   1.000
_cell.length_b   1.000
_cell.length_c   1.000
_cell.angle_alpha   90.00
_cell.angle_beta   90.00
_cell.angle_gamma   90.00
#
_symmetry.space_group_name_H-M   'P 1'
#
loop_
_entity.id
_entity.type
_entity.pdbx_description
1 polymer ?
#
loop_
_entity_poly.entity_id
_entity_poly.type
_entity_poly.pdbx_seq_one_letter_code
_entity_poly.pdbx_strand_id
1 'polypeptide(L)'
;MIRKSDITENGRAALWYSDHIEITDTKMHGIKALRECHDVSVRNCDIISNEFGWFASDFAMEGCKLAGDYTMLHSHNVSARNVTFRGKYILQYMHDCVFEACDITSRDAFWHAQNVTVKNSVLRGEFLGWYSNHLTLDHCRILSSQPLCYCKNLKLVDCEVVDSDLCFENSEIDATIVTSVDSIKNPLSGTIRLPDLDELIRTDPRSKAKIVFDGANA
;
A
#
# COMPACT_ATOMS: atom_id res chain seq x y z
N MET A 1 0.46 28.13 -2.83
CA MET A 1 1.77 27.61 -3.30
C MET A 1 2.82 27.81 -2.22
N ILE A 2 3.53 26.75 -1.82
CA ILE A 2 4.67 26.75 -0.90
C ILE A 2 5.87 26.15 -1.61
N ARG A 3 7.03 26.80 -1.59
CA ARG A 3 8.24 26.30 -2.25
C ARG A 3 9.47 26.55 -1.39
N LYS A 4 10.46 25.65 -1.45
CA LYS A 4 11.80 25.86 -0.84
C LYS A 4 11.74 26.35 0.61
N SER A 5 10.85 25.75 1.37
CA SER A 5 10.51 26.18 2.72
C SER A 5 10.88 25.12 3.76
N ASP A 6 10.95 25.53 5.03
CA ASP A 6 11.14 24.66 6.18
C ASP A 6 10.00 24.87 7.18
N ILE A 7 9.00 24.00 7.13
CA ILE A 7 7.91 23.96 8.10
C ILE A 7 8.36 23.05 9.24
N THR A 8 8.98 23.66 10.24
CA THR A 8 9.51 22.97 11.42
C THR A 8 8.41 22.30 12.25
N GLU A 9 8.80 21.50 13.25
CA GLU A 9 7.91 20.87 14.24
C GLU A 9 6.96 21.84 14.97
N ASN A 10 7.33 23.12 15.07
CA ASN A 10 6.48 24.17 15.63
C ASN A 10 5.29 24.54 14.72
N GLY A 11 5.38 24.23 13.42
CA GLY A 11 4.30 24.32 12.44
C GLY A 11 3.28 23.20 12.60
N ARG A 12 2.76 23.02 13.81
CA ARG A 12 2.06 21.82 14.29
C ARG A 12 0.87 21.36 13.43
N ALA A 13 0.14 22.29 12.82
CA ALA A 13 -1.03 22.03 11.99
C ALA A 13 -0.98 22.89 10.72
N ALA A 14 -0.17 22.47 9.74
CA ALA A 14 0.01 23.21 8.51
C ALA A 14 -1.06 22.82 7.47
N LEU A 15 -1.83 23.80 6.97
CA LEU A 15 -2.77 23.67 5.84
C LEU A 15 -3.93 22.68 6.05
N TRP A 16 -5.11 23.21 6.31
CA TRP A 16 -6.36 22.47 6.50
C TRP A 16 -7.45 23.11 5.61
N TYR A 17 -8.43 22.33 5.17
CA TYR A 17 -9.64 22.84 4.49
C TYR A 17 -9.34 23.75 3.29
N SER A 18 -8.29 23.42 2.54
CA SER A 18 -7.78 24.26 1.46
C SER A 18 -7.75 23.50 0.14
N ASP A 19 -7.91 24.24 -0.96
CA ASP A 19 -7.93 23.72 -2.33
C ASP A 19 -6.79 24.31 -3.18
N HIS A 20 -6.45 23.63 -4.29
CA HIS A 20 -5.45 24.06 -5.28
C HIS A 20 -4.07 24.34 -4.65
N ILE A 21 -3.55 23.36 -3.92
CA ILE A 21 -2.31 23.48 -3.17
C ILE A 21 -1.15 22.90 -3.97
N GLU A 22 -0.11 23.71 -4.20
CA GLU A 22 1.17 23.20 -4.71
C GLU A 22 2.28 23.40 -3.66
N ILE A 23 2.95 22.31 -3.29
CA ILE A 23 4.10 22.28 -2.38
C ILE A 23 5.29 21.63 -3.09
N THR A 24 6.41 22.33 -3.20
CA THR A 24 7.62 21.81 -3.85
C THR A 24 8.89 22.07 -3.05
N ASP A 25 9.85 21.14 -3.11
CA ASP A 25 11.21 21.29 -2.55
C ASP A 25 11.20 21.75 -1.07
N THR A 26 10.28 21.21 -0.26
CA THR A 26 9.98 21.72 1.08
C THR A 26 10.12 20.63 2.14
N LYS A 27 10.59 21.03 3.33
CA LYS A 27 10.53 20.18 4.53
C LYS A 27 9.25 20.45 5.30
N MET A 28 8.56 19.38 5.69
CA MET A 28 7.30 19.45 6.42
C MET A 28 7.37 18.54 7.65
N HIS A 29 7.81 19.09 8.77
CA HIS A 29 8.08 18.34 10.01
C HIS A 29 7.06 18.64 11.13
N GLY A 30 5.96 19.29 10.79
CA GLY A 30 4.82 19.49 11.69
C GLY A 30 4.04 18.20 11.95
N ILE A 31 3.37 18.10 13.10
CA ILE A 31 2.61 16.90 13.50
C ILE A 31 1.50 16.54 12.49
N LYS A 32 0.85 17.57 11.93
CA LYS A 32 -0.32 17.44 11.05
C LYS A 32 -0.16 18.33 9.84
N ALA A 33 -0.48 17.82 8.66
CA ALA A 33 -0.59 18.66 7.47
C ALA A 33 -1.58 18.12 6.44
N LEU A 34 -2.14 19.02 5.63
CA LEU A 34 -3.00 18.70 4.48
C LEU A 34 -4.25 17.90 4.86
N ARG A 35 -4.91 18.29 5.96
CA ARG A 35 -6.16 17.67 6.37
C ARG A 35 -7.32 18.25 5.58
N GLU A 36 -8.18 17.38 5.06
CA GLU A 36 -9.41 17.75 4.35
C GLU A 36 -9.12 18.77 3.23
N CYS A 37 -8.01 18.55 2.52
CA CYS A 37 -7.57 19.39 1.41
C CYS A 37 -7.87 18.71 0.06
N HIS A 38 -8.06 19.52 -0.98
CA HIS A 38 -8.47 19.08 -2.32
C HIS A 38 -7.52 19.64 -3.38
N ASP A 39 -7.29 18.90 -4.47
CA ASP A 39 -6.40 19.31 -5.58
C ASP A 39 -5.03 19.74 -5.06
N VAL A 40 -4.26 18.74 -4.62
CA VAL A 40 -3.01 18.94 -3.90
C VAL A 40 -1.87 18.28 -4.67
N SER A 41 -0.83 19.04 -4.97
CA SER A 41 0.41 18.56 -5.56
C SER A 41 1.58 18.75 -4.61
N VAL A 42 2.27 17.65 -4.25
CA VAL A 42 3.44 17.65 -3.36
C VAL A 42 4.62 17.02 -4.08
N ARG A 43 5.71 17.77 -4.30
CA ARG A 43 6.86 17.31 -5.08
C ARG A 43 8.20 17.55 -4.39
N ASN A 44 9.06 16.55 -4.41
CA ASN A 44 10.42 16.63 -3.87
C ASN A 44 10.45 17.09 -2.39
N CYS A 45 9.50 16.64 -1.58
CA CYS A 45 9.38 17.04 -0.19
C CYS A 45 9.91 15.96 0.76
N ASP A 46 10.44 16.43 1.90
CA ASP A 46 10.83 15.61 3.04
C ASP A 46 9.82 15.84 4.16
N ILE A 47 9.05 14.82 4.50
CA ILE A 47 7.85 14.96 5.34
C ILE A 47 7.97 14.04 6.54
N ILE A 48 7.81 14.62 7.73
CA ILE A 48 7.72 13.91 9.01
C ILE A 48 6.43 14.38 9.68
N SER A 49 5.36 13.58 9.59
CA SER A 49 4.03 13.99 10.05
C SER A 49 3.13 12.77 10.30
N ASN A 50 2.67 12.61 11.55
CA ASN A 50 1.78 11.52 11.96
C ASN A 50 0.31 11.72 11.53
N GLU A 51 -0.06 12.89 11.02
CA GLU A 51 -1.39 13.12 10.45
C GLU A 51 -1.25 13.89 9.13
N PHE A 52 -0.56 13.28 8.17
CA PHE A 52 -0.39 13.86 6.84
C PHE A 52 -1.51 13.44 5.90
N GLY A 53 -2.15 14.37 5.20
CA GLY A 53 -3.07 14.07 4.10
C GLY A 53 -4.39 13.43 4.53
N TRP A 54 -4.82 13.58 5.78
CA TRP A 54 -6.07 12.95 6.23
C TRP A 54 -7.29 13.49 5.48
N PHE A 55 -8.14 12.60 4.99
CA PHE A 55 -9.36 12.94 4.24
C PHE A 55 -9.10 13.85 3.03
N ALA A 56 -7.90 13.77 2.44
CA ALA A 56 -7.56 14.56 1.27
C ALA A 56 -8.09 13.90 -0.02
N SER A 57 -8.32 14.72 -1.04
CA SER A 57 -8.78 14.24 -2.34
C SER A 57 -8.04 14.91 -3.50
N ASP A 58 -8.00 14.24 -4.64
CA ASP A 58 -7.30 14.69 -5.84
C ASP A 58 -5.85 15.06 -5.51
N PHE A 59 -5.11 14.07 -5.03
CA PHE A 59 -3.79 14.28 -4.44
C PHE A 59 -2.70 13.64 -5.29
N ALA A 60 -1.70 14.42 -5.70
CA ALA A 60 -0.53 13.95 -6.43
C ALA A 60 0.75 14.13 -5.61
N MET A 61 1.52 13.06 -5.45
CA MET A 61 2.82 13.09 -4.76
C MET A 61 3.94 12.50 -5.62
N GLU A 62 5.03 13.24 -5.79
CA GLU A 62 6.17 12.80 -6.61
C GLU A 62 7.52 13.05 -5.94
N GLY A 63 8.38 12.03 -5.89
CA GLY A 63 9.76 12.19 -5.43
C GLY A 63 9.90 12.55 -3.94
N CYS A 64 8.93 12.16 -3.12
CA CYS A 64 8.86 12.53 -1.70
C CYS A 64 9.34 11.41 -0.78
N LYS A 65 9.73 11.80 0.43
CA LYS A 65 9.88 10.89 1.57
C LYS A 65 8.86 11.26 2.63
N LEU A 66 8.04 10.31 3.04
CA LEU A 66 7.01 10.49 4.05
C LEU A 66 7.21 9.52 5.20
N ALA A 67 7.55 10.07 6.37
CA ALA A 67 7.64 9.34 7.62
C ALA A 67 6.52 9.79 8.57
N GLY A 68 5.74 8.85 9.07
CA GLY A 68 4.67 9.14 10.03
C GLY A 68 3.66 8.01 10.12
N ASP A 69 2.98 7.95 11.25
CA ASP A 69 1.89 6.98 11.44
C ASP A 69 0.60 7.51 10.79
N TYR A 70 -0.35 6.63 10.45
CA TYR A 70 -1.68 7.00 9.94
C TYR A 70 -1.73 7.96 8.73
N THR A 71 -0.67 8.03 7.92
CA THR A 71 -0.62 8.98 6.80
C THR A 71 -1.64 8.62 5.71
N MET A 72 -2.25 9.64 5.09
CA MET A 72 -3.27 9.56 4.04
C MET A 72 -4.55 8.85 4.45
N LEU A 73 -4.86 8.77 5.74
CA LEU A 73 -6.08 8.15 6.26
C LEU A 73 -7.32 8.67 5.51
N HIS A 74 -8.16 7.76 4.96
CA HIS A 74 -9.39 8.09 4.23
C HIS A 74 -9.20 9.02 3.02
N SER A 75 -8.02 9.02 2.39
CA SER A 75 -7.81 9.79 1.16
C SER A 75 -8.34 9.06 -0.06
N HIS A 76 -8.76 9.82 -1.08
CA HIS A 76 -9.26 9.26 -2.33
C HIS A 76 -8.73 9.99 -3.55
N ASN A 77 -8.71 9.32 -4.70
CA ASN A 77 -8.09 9.81 -5.92
C ASN A 77 -6.65 10.28 -5.72
N VAL A 78 -5.83 9.41 -5.12
CA VAL A 78 -4.41 9.68 -4.84
C VAL A 78 -3.53 9.04 -5.90
N SER A 79 -2.60 9.82 -6.45
CA SER A 79 -1.50 9.32 -7.27
C SER A 79 -0.17 9.58 -6.56
N ALA A 80 0.65 8.54 -6.40
CA ALA A 80 1.97 8.65 -5.78
C ALA A 80 3.03 7.96 -6.65
N ARG A 81 4.10 8.68 -6.98
CA ARG A 81 5.19 8.18 -7.84
C ARG A 81 6.55 8.43 -7.22
N ASN A 82 7.42 7.43 -7.20
CA ASN A 82 8.78 7.56 -6.64
C ASN A 82 8.76 8.05 -5.18
N VAL A 83 7.88 7.48 -4.36
CA VAL A 83 7.73 7.89 -2.96
C VAL A 83 8.23 6.80 -2.01
N THR A 84 8.96 7.21 -0.99
CA THR A 84 9.23 6.36 0.18
C THR A 84 8.24 6.66 1.29
N PHE A 85 7.49 5.64 1.73
CA PHE A 85 6.61 5.70 2.89
C PHE A 85 7.20 4.87 4.04
N ARG A 86 7.20 5.44 5.25
CA ARG A 86 7.63 4.78 6.49
C ARG A 86 6.71 5.15 7.65
N GLY A 87 6.16 4.18 8.35
CA GLY A 87 5.36 4.44 9.55
C GLY A 87 4.52 3.25 9.93
N LYS A 88 3.59 3.41 10.86
CA LYS A 88 2.59 2.39 11.19
C LYS A 88 1.23 2.84 10.69
N TYR A 89 0.42 1.89 10.22
CA TYR A 89 -0.99 2.15 9.90
C TYR A 89 -1.18 3.19 8.77
N ILE A 90 -0.25 3.25 7.82
CA ILE A 90 -0.31 4.21 6.70
C ILE A 90 -1.33 3.76 5.65
N LEU A 91 -1.85 4.70 4.85
CA LEU A 91 -2.68 4.41 3.67
C LEU A 91 -3.92 3.56 4.01
N GLN A 92 -4.57 3.81 5.14
CA GLN A 92 -5.81 3.11 5.49
C GLN A 92 -7.02 3.77 4.82
N TYR A 93 -7.98 2.95 4.41
CA TYR A 93 -9.25 3.35 3.79
C TYR A 93 -9.08 4.19 2.52
N MET A 94 -8.06 3.86 1.71
CA MET A 94 -7.80 4.54 0.44
C MET A 94 -8.86 4.16 -0.60
N HIS A 95 -9.27 5.09 -1.45
CA HIS A 95 -10.22 4.85 -2.53
C HIS A 95 -9.74 5.42 -3.88
N ASP A 96 -9.82 4.66 -4.97
CA ASP A 96 -9.42 5.09 -6.33
C ASP A 96 -7.97 5.62 -6.40
N CYS A 97 -6.99 4.83 -5.96
CA CYS A 97 -5.60 5.30 -5.84
C CYS A 97 -4.62 4.52 -6.72
N VAL A 98 -3.56 5.20 -7.15
CA VAL A 98 -2.45 4.61 -7.92
C VAL A 98 -1.11 4.95 -7.26
N PHE A 99 -0.32 3.92 -6.99
CA PHE A 99 1.02 4.04 -6.44
C PHE A 99 2.01 3.38 -7.40
N GLU A 100 3.08 4.08 -7.79
CA GLU A 100 4.06 3.60 -8.76
C GLU A 100 5.49 3.86 -8.31
N ALA A 101 6.36 2.85 -8.44
CA ALA A 101 7.78 2.97 -8.08
C ALA A 101 7.98 3.44 -6.62
N CYS A 102 7.14 2.96 -5.71
CA CYS A 102 7.16 3.33 -4.31
C CYS A 102 7.92 2.29 -3.46
N ASP A 103 8.49 2.76 -2.35
CA ASP A 103 9.01 1.90 -1.29
C ASP A 103 8.17 2.13 -0.02
N ILE A 104 7.34 1.14 0.30
CA ILE A 104 6.33 1.21 1.36
C ILE A 104 6.75 0.25 2.46
N THR A 105 7.04 0.78 3.65
CA THR A 105 7.25 -0.05 4.85
C THR A 105 6.28 0.39 5.93
N SER A 106 5.43 -0.53 6.35
CA SER A 106 4.50 -0.30 7.44
C SER A 106 4.38 -1.53 8.32
N ARG A 107 3.71 -1.41 9.47
CA ARG A 107 2.96 -2.56 9.99
C ARG A 107 1.82 -2.80 8.98
N ASP A 108 0.66 -2.21 9.22
CA ASP A 108 -0.45 -2.28 8.27
C ASP A 108 -0.33 -1.18 7.21
N ALA A 109 -0.51 -1.52 5.93
CA ALA A 109 -0.77 -0.55 4.86
C ALA A 109 -1.94 -1.02 4.01
N PHE A 110 -2.68 -0.11 3.38
CA PHE A 110 -3.82 -0.44 2.52
C PHE A 110 -4.94 -1.21 3.23
N TRP A 111 -5.09 -1.03 4.54
CA TRP A 111 -6.22 -1.61 5.26
C TRP A 111 -7.54 -1.05 4.72
N HIS A 112 -8.50 -1.91 4.38
CA HIS A 112 -9.77 -1.51 3.75
C HIS A 112 -9.61 -0.65 2.48
N ALA A 113 -8.54 -0.83 1.71
CA ALA A 113 -8.39 -0.13 0.44
C ALA A 113 -9.44 -0.59 -0.59
N GLN A 114 -9.94 0.34 -1.39
CA GLN A 114 -10.93 0.07 -2.43
C GLN A 114 -10.48 0.65 -3.78
N ASN A 115 -10.45 -0.18 -4.82
CA ASN A 115 -9.99 0.21 -6.15
C ASN A 115 -8.61 0.89 -6.13
N VAL A 116 -7.61 0.16 -5.64
CA VAL A 116 -6.23 0.66 -5.53
C VAL A 116 -5.31 -0.18 -6.39
N THR A 117 -4.43 0.48 -7.14
CA THR A 117 -3.38 -0.18 -7.92
C THR A 117 -2.01 0.24 -7.43
N VAL A 118 -1.14 -0.73 -7.15
CA VAL A 118 0.26 -0.51 -6.79
C VAL A 118 1.14 -1.19 -7.82
N LYS A 119 2.07 -0.46 -8.42
CA LYS A 119 2.91 -0.93 -9.53
C LYS A 119 4.39 -0.76 -9.24
N ASN A 120 5.21 -1.70 -9.70
CA ASN A 120 6.67 -1.59 -9.70
C ASN A 120 7.25 -1.18 -8.33
N SER A 121 6.63 -1.65 -7.24
CA SER A 121 6.88 -1.14 -5.88
C SER A 121 7.34 -2.24 -4.94
N VAL A 122 7.98 -1.84 -3.86
CA VAL A 122 8.35 -2.76 -2.78
C VAL A 122 7.49 -2.48 -1.56
N LEU A 123 6.88 -3.53 -1.01
CA LEU A 123 6.03 -3.46 0.17
C LEU A 123 6.61 -4.35 1.26
N ARG A 124 6.78 -3.78 2.47
CA ARG A 124 7.30 -4.48 3.65
C ARG A 124 6.39 -4.25 4.85
N GLY A 125 6.14 -5.31 5.62
CA GLY A 125 5.35 -5.13 6.84
C GLY A 125 4.73 -6.34 7.50
N GLU A 126 3.58 -6.10 8.11
CA GLU A 126 2.72 -7.10 8.73
C GLU A 126 1.26 -6.76 8.34
N PHE A 127 0.44 -7.72 7.94
CA PHE A 127 -0.98 -7.46 7.66
C PHE A 127 -1.27 -6.50 6.48
N LEU A 128 -0.37 -6.43 5.49
CA LEU A 128 -0.54 -5.58 4.31
C LEU A 128 -1.84 -5.88 3.56
N GLY A 129 -2.59 -4.85 3.20
CA GLY A 129 -3.77 -4.92 2.33
C GLY A 129 -5.00 -5.58 2.94
N TRP A 130 -5.04 -5.84 4.25
CA TRP A 130 -6.15 -6.52 4.89
C TRP A 130 -7.51 -5.89 4.57
N TYR A 131 -8.51 -6.74 4.29
CA TYR A 131 -9.89 -6.36 3.98
C TYR A 131 -10.06 -5.45 2.74
N SER A 132 -9.09 -5.43 1.83
CA SER A 132 -9.19 -4.64 0.61
C SER A 132 -10.17 -5.23 -0.39
N ASN A 133 -10.74 -4.38 -1.25
CA ASN A 133 -11.60 -4.77 -2.36
C ASN A 133 -11.11 -4.14 -3.66
N HIS A 134 -10.80 -4.94 -4.69
CA HIS A 134 -10.14 -4.46 -5.91
C HIS A 134 -8.77 -3.82 -5.64
N LEU A 135 -7.93 -4.51 -4.86
CA LEU A 135 -6.51 -4.19 -4.76
C LEU A 135 -5.75 -4.94 -5.85
N THR A 136 -5.05 -4.21 -6.71
CA THR A 136 -4.16 -4.76 -7.74
C THR A 136 -2.71 -4.46 -7.41
N LEU A 137 -1.89 -5.49 -7.32
CA LEU A 137 -0.43 -5.37 -7.21
C LEU A 137 0.18 -5.87 -8.52
N ASP A 138 1.04 -5.07 -9.14
CA ASP A 138 1.54 -5.30 -10.49
C ASP A 138 3.07 -5.09 -10.50
N HIS A 139 3.83 -6.18 -10.72
CA HIS A 139 5.30 -6.20 -10.63
C HIS A 139 5.81 -5.67 -9.28
N CYS A 140 5.15 -6.07 -8.19
CA CYS A 140 5.52 -5.67 -6.83
C CYS A 140 6.35 -6.75 -6.14
N ARG A 141 7.27 -6.31 -5.28
CA ARG A 141 7.96 -7.20 -4.33
C ARG A 141 7.38 -7.04 -2.94
N ILE A 142 6.96 -8.15 -2.33
CA ILE A 142 6.23 -8.19 -1.07
C ILE A 142 7.05 -9.00 -0.06
N LEU A 143 7.31 -8.40 1.11
CA LEU A 143 7.97 -9.04 2.24
C LEU A 143 7.16 -8.76 3.50
N SER A 144 6.29 -9.67 3.89
CA SER A 144 5.35 -9.42 4.98
C SER A 144 4.85 -10.69 5.63
N SER A 145 4.64 -10.63 6.94
CA SER A 145 3.83 -11.65 7.62
C SER A 145 2.34 -11.37 7.40
N GLN A 146 1.57 -12.43 7.19
CA GLN A 146 0.12 -12.40 6.99
C GLN A 146 -0.35 -11.36 5.95
N PRO A 147 0.26 -11.24 4.76
CA PRO A 147 -0.18 -10.26 3.79
C PRO A 147 -1.49 -10.69 3.11
N LEU A 148 -2.26 -9.68 2.75
CA LEU A 148 -3.35 -9.74 1.78
C LEU A 148 -4.48 -10.69 2.20
N CYS A 149 -4.77 -10.74 3.48
CA CYS A 149 -5.88 -11.51 4.05
C CYS A 149 -7.21 -10.76 3.93
N TYR A 150 -8.30 -11.51 3.89
CA TYR A 150 -9.69 -11.05 3.87
C TYR A 150 -10.04 -10.15 2.67
N CYS A 151 -9.29 -10.26 1.58
CA CYS A 151 -9.45 -9.41 0.41
C CYS A 151 -10.53 -9.94 -0.55
N LYS A 152 -11.17 -9.03 -1.28
CA LYS A 152 -12.09 -9.33 -2.38
C LYS A 152 -11.52 -8.81 -3.69
N ASN A 153 -11.71 -9.55 -4.78
CA ASN A 153 -11.18 -9.18 -6.10
C ASN A 153 -9.69 -8.78 -6.05
N LEU A 154 -8.88 -9.52 -5.29
CA LEU A 154 -7.45 -9.28 -5.16
C LEU A 154 -6.74 -9.76 -6.42
N LYS A 155 -5.89 -8.92 -7.01
CA LYS A 155 -5.11 -9.27 -8.19
C LYS A 155 -3.61 -9.06 -7.97
N LEU A 156 -2.82 -10.09 -8.24
CA LEU A 156 -1.36 -10.00 -8.31
C LEU A 156 -0.90 -10.34 -9.72
N VAL A 157 -0.11 -9.46 -10.34
CA VAL A 157 0.47 -9.66 -11.66
C VAL A 157 1.98 -9.67 -11.50
N ASP A 158 2.60 -10.81 -11.79
CA ASP A 158 4.05 -11.02 -11.81
C ASP A 158 4.77 -10.47 -10.55
N CYS A 159 4.19 -10.74 -9.38
CA CYS A 159 4.74 -10.27 -8.11
C CYS A 159 5.79 -11.22 -7.54
N GLU A 160 6.78 -10.67 -6.87
CA GLU A 160 7.65 -11.41 -5.95
C GLU A 160 7.00 -11.41 -4.56
N VAL A 161 6.78 -12.60 -3.98
CA VAL A 161 6.31 -12.77 -2.60
C VAL A 161 7.37 -13.59 -1.89
N VAL A 162 8.17 -12.94 -1.04
CA VAL A 162 9.37 -13.54 -0.42
C VAL A 162 9.39 -13.22 1.06
N ASP A 163 10.00 -14.07 1.89
CA ASP A 163 10.03 -13.91 3.35
C ASP A 163 8.62 -13.60 3.91
N SER A 164 7.63 -14.37 3.44
CA SER A 164 6.21 -14.07 3.64
C SER A 164 5.40 -15.31 3.99
N ASP A 165 4.81 -15.29 5.19
CA ASP A 165 4.05 -16.38 5.75
C ASP A 165 2.55 -16.06 5.87
N LEU A 166 1.74 -17.11 6.01
CA LEU A 166 0.32 -17.05 6.31
C LEU A 166 -0.47 -16.17 5.32
N CYS A 167 -0.05 -16.19 4.05
CA CYS A 167 -0.59 -15.32 3.02
C CYS A 167 -2.04 -15.68 2.67
N PHE A 168 -2.83 -14.66 2.32
CA PHE A 168 -4.12 -14.77 1.62
C PHE A 168 -5.30 -15.39 2.38
N GLU A 169 -5.28 -15.39 3.72
CA GLU A 169 -6.37 -15.97 4.51
C GLU A 169 -7.73 -15.37 4.15
N ASN A 170 -8.68 -16.22 3.76
CA ASN A 170 -10.04 -15.84 3.39
C ASN A 170 -10.14 -14.82 2.24
N SER A 171 -9.16 -14.80 1.33
CA SER A 171 -9.15 -13.89 0.17
C SER A 171 -9.69 -14.52 -1.12
N GLU A 172 -10.40 -13.72 -1.93
CA GLU A 172 -10.74 -14.00 -3.33
C GLU A 172 -9.62 -13.46 -4.21
N ILE A 173 -8.84 -14.34 -4.85
CA ILE A 173 -7.54 -13.99 -5.41
C ILE A 173 -7.32 -14.53 -6.83
N ASP A 174 -6.79 -13.68 -7.70
CA ASP A 174 -6.17 -14.05 -8.97
C ASP A 174 -4.71 -13.58 -8.96
N ALA A 175 -3.78 -14.51 -8.77
CA ALA A 175 -2.38 -14.19 -8.54
C ALA A 175 -1.45 -14.96 -9.46
N THR A 176 -0.51 -14.23 -10.05
CA THR A 176 0.73 -14.76 -10.62
C THR A 176 1.90 -14.28 -9.77
N ILE A 177 2.60 -15.23 -9.16
CA ILE A 177 3.75 -15.00 -8.27
C ILE A 177 4.97 -15.67 -8.89
N VAL A 178 6.09 -14.95 -9.00
CA VAL A 178 7.29 -15.42 -9.71
C VAL A 178 8.37 -16.00 -8.79
N THR A 179 8.07 -16.16 -7.50
CA THR A 179 8.96 -16.68 -6.45
C THR A 179 8.30 -17.82 -5.69
N SER A 180 9.09 -18.62 -4.97
CA SER A 180 8.56 -19.51 -3.93
C SER A 180 7.93 -18.69 -2.81
N VAL A 181 6.91 -19.24 -2.15
CA VAL A 181 6.21 -18.61 -1.02
C VAL A 181 6.30 -19.50 0.21
N ASP A 182 6.59 -18.92 1.38
CA ASP A 182 6.80 -19.68 2.61
C ASP A 182 5.50 -20.35 3.08
N SER A 183 4.40 -19.60 3.21
CA SER A 183 3.11 -20.25 3.46
C SER A 183 1.89 -19.50 2.98
N ILE A 184 0.89 -20.28 2.56
CA ILE A 184 -0.44 -19.82 2.16
C ILE A 184 -1.46 -20.45 3.11
N LYS A 185 -2.36 -19.63 3.66
CA LYS A 185 -3.36 -20.07 4.63
C LYS A 185 -4.76 -19.81 4.11
N ASN A 186 -5.60 -20.84 4.07
CA ASN A 186 -7.05 -20.76 3.84
C ASN A 186 -7.54 -19.76 2.75
N PRO A 187 -6.97 -19.72 1.53
CA PRO A 187 -7.44 -18.82 0.49
C PRO A 187 -8.86 -19.19 0.02
N LEU A 188 -9.78 -18.23 0.02
CA LEU A 188 -11.22 -18.48 -0.14
C LEU A 188 -11.55 -19.01 -1.54
N SER A 189 -11.16 -18.29 -2.59
CA SER A 189 -11.47 -18.68 -3.98
C SER A 189 -10.51 -18.04 -4.99
N GLY A 190 -10.57 -18.51 -6.24
CA GLY A 190 -9.73 -18.03 -7.33
C GLY A 190 -8.52 -18.92 -7.60
N THR A 191 -7.44 -18.33 -8.13
CA THR A 191 -6.25 -19.07 -8.59
C THR A 191 -4.98 -18.37 -8.12
N ILE A 192 -4.03 -19.14 -7.59
CA ILE A 192 -2.69 -18.69 -7.25
C ILE A 192 -1.71 -19.54 -8.06
N ARG A 193 -0.99 -18.89 -8.98
CA ARG A 193 0.09 -19.46 -9.78
C ARG A 193 1.43 -19.07 -9.17
N LEU A 194 2.29 -20.04 -8.93
CA LEU A 194 3.62 -19.84 -8.35
C LEU A 194 4.56 -21.02 -8.67
N PRO A 195 5.89 -20.82 -8.67
CA PRO A 195 6.84 -21.90 -8.91
C PRO A 195 6.88 -22.94 -7.78
N ASP A 196 6.80 -22.51 -6.51
CA ASP A 196 6.90 -23.41 -5.36
C ASP A 196 6.21 -22.83 -4.09
N LEU A 197 5.88 -23.70 -3.14
CA LEU A 197 5.20 -23.36 -1.88
C LEU A 197 5.67 -24.27 -0.75
N ASP A 198 6.22 -23.72 0.33
CA ASP A 198 6.73 -24.54 1.43
C ASP A 198 5.59 -25.14 2.27
N GLU A 199 4.57 -24.34 2.62
CA GLU A 199 3.42 -24.82 3.39
C GLU A 199 2.07 -24.31 2.87
N LEU A 200 1.13 -25.23 2.68
CA LEU A 200 -0.28 -24.93 2.45
C LEU A 200 -1.12 -25.29 3.68
N ILE A 201 -1.59 -24.29 4.42
CA ILE A 201 -2.47 -24.47 5.58
C ILE A 201 -3.93 -24.39 5.11
N ARG A 202 -4.62 -25.52 5.04
CA ARG A 202 -6.02 -25.61 4.58
C ARG A 202 -6.93 -26.30 5.59
N THR A 203 -7.26 -25.57 6.66
CA THR A 203 -8.11 -26.04 7.76
C THR A 203 -9.56 -25.60 7.64
N ASP A 204 -9.86 -24.54 6.86
CA ASP A 204 -11.23 -24.08 6.61
C ASP A 204 -11.84 -24.81 5.39
N PRO A 205 -12.99 -25.52 5.53
CA PRO A 205 -13.63 -26.20 4.41
C PRO A 205 -14.09 -25.26 3.28
N ARG A 206 -14.21 -23.96 3.54
CA ARG A 206 -14.53 -22.92 2.54
C ARG A 206 -13.31 -22.49 1.71
N SER A 207 -12.09 -22.88 2.08
CA SER A 207 -10.88 -22.58 1.32
C SER A 207 -10.85 -23.38 0.00
N LYS A 208 -11.30 -22.75 -1.09
CA LYS A 208 -11.48 -23.36 -2.41
C LYS A 208 -10.56 -22.79 -3.49
N ALA A 209 -9.65 -21.86 -3.17
CA ALA A 209 -8.71 -21.36 -4.18
C ALA A 209 -7.82 -22.50 -4.71
N LYS A 210 -7.54 -22.43 -6.02
CA LYS A 210 -6.69 -23.37 -6.74
C LYS A 210 -5.24 -22.91 -6.64
N ILE A 211 -4.35 -23.82 -6.27
CA ILE A 211 -2.90 -23.60 -6.34
C ILE A 211 -2.42 -24.29 -7.61
N VAL A 212 -1.71 -23.55 -8.46
CA VAL A 212 -1.18 -24.05 -9.73
C VAL A 212 0.31 -23.82 -9.72
N PHE A 213 1.08 -24.91 -9.74
CA PHE A 213 2.51 -24.82 -9.88
C PHE A 213 2.89 -24.63 -11.33
N ASP A 214 3.76 -23.67 -11.62
CA ASP A 214 4.33 -23.55 -12.95
C ASP A 214 5.12 -24.84 -13.22
N GLY A 215 4.80 -25.50 -14.34
CA GLY A 215 5.32 -26.83 -14.65
C GLY A 215 6.84 -26.85 -14.51
N ALA A 216 7.34 -27.71 -13.63
CA ALA A 216 8.76 -27.94 -13.42
C ALA A 216 9.45 -28.02 -14.79
N ASN A 217 10.28 -27.04 -15.11
CA ASN A 217 11.31 -27.27 -16.10
C ASN A 217 12.20 -28.37 -15.50
N ALA A 218 12.00 -29.57 -16.03
CA ALA A 218 12.80 -30.77 -15.78
C ALA A 218 14.28 -30.53 -16.05
#